data_AF-A0A5B8UV34-F1
#
_entry.id   AF-A0A5B8UV34-F1
#
_cell.length_a   1.000
_cell.length_b   1.000
_cell.length_c   1.000
_cell.angle_alpha   90.00
_cell.angle_beta   90.00
_cell.angle_gamma   90.00
#
_symmetry.space_group_name_H-M   'P 1'
#
loop_
_entity.id
_entity.type
_entity.pdbx_description
1 polymer ?
#
loop_
_entity_poly.entity_id
_entity_poly.type
_entity_poly.pdbx_seq_one_letter_code
_entity_poly.pdbx_strand_id
1 'polypeptide(L)'
;MMGDKIMVPLTLVYLGENYRVQVVPARYQSLMTLISDLLAIPGFGLCCGMGSCGTCLVEIADSRTALKRPVLACGIQVNDGLSNAYVFIPDRVY
;
A
#
# COMPACT_ATOMS: atom_id res chain seq x y z
N MET A 1 -13.42 26.95 5.96
CA MET A 1 -12.50 26.99 4.80
C MET A 1 -11.94 25.59 4.64
N MET A 2 -12.44 24.84 3.67
CA MET A 2 -12.01 23.46 3.40
C MET A 2 -10.80 23.58 2.47
N GLY A 3 -9.59 23.60 3.04
CA GLY A 3 -8.36 23.62 2.23
C GLY A 3 -8.33 22.38 1.34
N ASP A 4 -7.87 22.53 0.09
CA ASP A 4 -7.70 21.45 -0.86
C ASP A 4 -6.90 20.32 -0.20
N LYS A 5 -7.58 19.23 0.17
CA LYS A 5 -6.92 18.03 0.66
C LYS A 5 -6.12 17.47 -0.49
N ILE A 6 -4.79 17.62 -0.45
CA ILE A 6 -3.88 16.97 -1.37
C ILE A 6 -4.15 15.47 -1.26
N MET A 7 -4.64 14.85 -2.33
CA MET A 7 -4.89 13.42 -2.39
C MET A 7 -3.69 12.75 -3.06
N VAL A 8 -3.25 11.63 -2.50
CA VAL A 8 -2.20 10.79 -3.06
C VAL A 8 -2.86 9.71 -3.91
N PRO A 9 -2.82 9.81 -5.25
CA PRO A 9 -3.28 8.73 -6.11
C PRO A 9 -2.28 7.57 -6.06
N LEU A 10 -2.74 6.33 -5.98
CA LEU A 10 -1.90 5.14 -6.18
C LEU A 10 -2.75 3.98 -6.71
N THR A 11 -2.10 2.93 -7.20
CA THR A 11 -2.77 1.73 -7.70
C THR A 11 -2.35 0.51 -6.90
N LEU A 12 -3.30 -0.19 -6.29
CA LEU A 12 -3.07 -1.52 -5.73
C LEU A 12 -3.29 -2.56 -6.82
N VAL A 13 -2.36 -3.49 -6.98
CA VAL A 13 -2.44 -4.60 -7.94
C VAL A 13 -2.55 -5.89 -7.14
N TYR A 14 -3.71 -6.55 -7.20
CA TYR A 14 -4.00 -7.75 -6.42
C TYR A 14 -4.87 -8.71 -7.23
N LEU A 15 -4.49 -9.99 -7.28
CA LEU A 15 -5.18 -11.04 -8.05
C LEU A 15 -5.42 -10.69 -9.53
N GLY A 16 -4.49 -9.93 -10.14
CA GLY A 16 -4.60 -9.47 -11.53
C GLY A 16 -5.47 -8.22 -11.73
N GLU A 17 -6.14 -7.76 -10.67
CA GLU A 17 -6.99 -6.57 -10.70
C GLU A 17 -6.22 -5.31 -10.28
N ASN A 18 -6.60 -4.18 -10.88
CA ASN A 18 -6.03 -2.86 -10.60
C ASN A 18 -7.03 -1.98 -9.84
N TYR A 19 -6.77 -1.72 -8.56
CA TYR A 19 -7.57 -0.84 -7.71
C TYR A 19 -6.93 0.54 -7.65
N ARG A 20 -7.48 1.49 -8.40
CA ARG A 20 -7.06 2.90 -8.35
C ARG A 20 -7.68 3.56 -7.12
N VAL A 21 -6.84 4.10 -6.25
CA VAL A 21 -7.29 4.73 -5.00
C VAL A 21 -6.70 6.12 -4.86
N GLN A 22 -7.47 7.02 -4.26
CA GLN A 22 -7.04 8.36 -3.89
C GLN A 22 -7.11 8.46 -2.37
N VAL A 23 -5.97 8.70 -1.74
CA VAL A 23 -5.84 8.65 -0.30
C VAL A 23 -5.52 10.03 0.24
N VAL A 24 -6.23 10.44 1.29
CA VAL A 24 -5.84 11.63 2.04
C VAL A 24 -4.63 11.27 2.91
N PRO A 25 -3.50 12.00 2.84
CA PRO A 25 -2.37 11.83 3.75
C PRO A 25 -2.83 11.78 5.21
N ALA A 26 -2.16 10.96 6.02
CA ALA A 26 -2.46 10.72 7.44
C ALA A 26 -3.81 10.04 7.76
N ARG A 27 -4.66 9.69 6.78
CA ARG A 27 -5.85 8.84 7.04
C ARG A 27 -5.44 7.43 7.48
N TYR A 28 -4.35 6.92 6.92
CA TYR A 28 -3.80 5.60 7.24
C TYR A 28 -2.39 5.78 7.80
N GLN A 29 -2.11 5.08 8.90
CA GLN A 29 -0.80 5.12 9.55
C GLN A 29 0.27 4.44 8.69
N SER A 30 -0.12 3.40 7.95
CA SER A 30 0.77 2.69 7.04
C SER A 30 0.05 2.16 5.81
N LEU A 31 0.82 1.81 4.79
CA LEU A 31 0.34 1.14 3.60
C LEU A 31 -0.33 -0.20 3.95
N MET A 32 0.12 -0.89 5.00
CA MET A 32 -0.55 -2.08 5.51
C MET A 32 -1.99 -1.76 5.94
N THR A 33 -2.20 -0.72 6.76
CA THR A 33 -3.55 -0.36 7.22
C THR A 33 -4.47 0.06 6.07
N LEU A 34 -3.94 0.71 5.03
CA LEU A 34 -4.69 1.03 3.81
C LEU A 34 -5.14 -0.25 3.09
N ILE A 35 -4.21 -1.19 2.84
CA ILE A 35 -4.49 -2.42 2.12
C ILE A 35 -5.49 -3.30 2.89
N SER A 36 -5.31 -3.44 4.21
CA SER A 36 -6.21 -4.21 5.06
C SER A 36 -7.64 -3.65 5.05
N ASP A 37 -7.80 -2.33 5.09
CA ASP A 37 -9.11 -1.66 5.07
C ASP A 37 -9.84 -1.87 3.74
N LEU A 38 -9.11 -1.84 2.62
CA LEU A 38 -9.71 -1.89 1.28
C LEU A 38 -9.92 -3.30 0.73
N LEU A 39 -9.02 -4.24 1.02
CA LEU A 39 -8.98 -5.55 0.38
C LEU A 39 -9.23 -6.72 1.34
N ALA A 40 -9.14 -6.51 2.65
CA ALA A 40 -9.42 -7.53 3.68
C ALA A 40 -8.77 -8.90 3.42
N ILE A 41 -7.50 -8.89 2.97
CA ILE A 41 -6.77 -10.08 2.53
C ILE A 41 -6.48 -11.00 3.74
N PRO A 42 -6.93 -12.26 3.74
CA PRO A 42 -6.62 -13.21 4.82
C PRO A 42 -5.11 -13.39 5.00
N GLY A 43 -4.64 -13.42 6.25
CA GLY A 43 -3.21 -13.60 6.58
C GLY A 43 -2.34 -12.36 6.36
N PHE A 44 -2.85 -11.29 5.75
CA PHE A 44 -2.08 -10.08 5.52
C PHE A 44 -1.89 -9.27 6.82
N GLY A 45 -0.63 -9.00 7.20
CA GLY A 45 -0.31 -8.16 8.35
C GLY A 45 -0.56 -8.78 9.74
N LEU A 46 -0.31 -10.08 9.92
CA LEU A 46 -0.63 -10.83 11.15
C LEU A 46 0.01 -10.29 12.43
N CYS A 47 1.18 -9.65 12.34
CA CYS A 47 1.86 -9.04 13.49
C CYS A 47 1.36 -7.63 13.84
N CYS A 48 0.25 -7.16 13.24
CA CYS A 48 -0.32 -5.83 13.48
C CYS A 48 0.68 -4.68 13.28
N GLY A 49 1.66 -4.87 12.38
CA GLY A 49 2.68 -3.87 12.08
C GLY A 49 3.88 -3.82 13.02
N MET A 50 4.09 -4.82 13.89
CA MET A 50 5.31 -4.94 14.70
C MET A 50 6.58 -5.25 13.88
N GLY A 51 6.45 -5.62 12.61
CA GLY A 51 7.58 -5.90 11.71
C GLY A 51 8.19 -7.30 11.87
N SER A 52 7.52 -8.24 12.56
CA SER A 52 8.07 -9.58 12.87
C SER A 52 7.60 -10.71 11.95
N CYS A 53 6.42 -10.60 11.32
CA CYS A 53 5.82 -11.73 10.58
C CYS A 53 6.16 -11.78 9.09
N GLY A 54 6.55 -10.67 8.46
CA GLY A 54 6.76 -10.60 7.01
C GLY A 54 5.48 -10.70 6.15
N THR A 55 4.30 -10.96 6.72
CA THR A 55 3.05 -11.17 5.96
C THR A 55 2.40 -9.91 5.40
N CYS A 56 3.13 -8.79 5.39
CA CYS A 56 2.73 -7.56 4.69
C CYS A 56 3.74 -7.15 3.63
N LEU A 57 4.58 -8.09 3.16
CA LEU A 57 5.52 -7.87 2.08
C LEU A 57 4.78 -7.53 0.78
N VAL A 58 5.09 -6.39 0.18
CA VAL A 58 4.57 -5.93 -1.11
C VAL A 58 5.72 -5.41 -1.97
N GLU A 59 5.49 -5.26 -3.26
CA GLU A 59 6.44 -4.58 -4.15
C GLU A 59 5.90 -3.20 -4.54
N ILE A 60 6.73 -2.16 -4.43
CA ILE A 60 6.38 -0.82 -4.92
C ILE A 60 7.17 -0.53 -6.19
N ALA A 61 6.49 -0.01 -7.21
CA ALA A 61 7.10 0.53 -8.41
C ALA A 61 6.60 1.95 -8.68
N ASP A 62 7.50 2.82 -9.12
CA ASP A 62 7.11 4.13 -9.69
C ASP A 62 6.59 3.93 -11.12
N SER A 63 5.52 4.63 -11.48
CA SER A 63 5.03 4.78 -12.86
C SER A 63 6.11 5.01 -13.93
N ARG A 64 7.25 5.60 -13.57
CA ARG A 64 8.33 5.97 -14.50
C ARG A 64 9.43 4.90 -14.62
N THR A 65 9.40 3.86 -13.80
CA THR A 65 10.48 2.86 -13.77
C THR A 65 9.92 1.45 -13.67
N ALA A 66 10.55 0.50 -14.37
CA ALA A 66 10.22 -0.91 -14.23
C ALA A 66 10.77 -1.56 -12.95
N LEU A 67 11.54 -0.81 -12.14
CA LEU A 67 12.17 -1.34 -10.94
C LEU A 67 11.13 -1.52 -9.84
N LYS A 68 11.00 -2.77 -9.38
CA LYS A 68 10.17 -3.12 -8.24
C LYS A 68 11.02 -3.21 -6.98
N ARG A 69 10.54 -2.60 -5.90
CA ARG A 69 11.21 -2.62 -4.60
C ARG A 69 10.36 -3.39 -3.59
N PRO A 70 10.85 -4.53 -3.06
CA PRO A 70 10.15 -5.24 -1.99
C PRO A 70 10.25 -4.43 -0.69
N VAL A 71 9.12 -4.28 -0.01
CA VAL A 71 9.02 -3.55 1.27
C VAL A 71 7.98 -4.21 2.17
N LEU A 72 8.14 -4.07 3.48
CA LEU A 72 7.07 -4.41 4.42
C LEU A 72 6.09 -3.23 4.50
N ALA A 73 4.85 -3.43 4.06
CA ALA A 73 3.84 -2.38 3.99
C ALA A 73 3.56 -1.72 5.35
N CYS A 74 3.80 -2.42 6.46
CA CYS A 74 3.61 -1.85 7.80
C CYS A 74 4.62 -0.77 8.16
N GLY A 75 5.79 -0.75 7.49
CA GLY A 75 6.83 0.28 7.67
C GLY A 75 6.72 1.44 6.67
N ILE A 76 5.76 1.42 5.75
CA ILE A 76 5.62 2.44 4.70
C ILE A 76 4.49 3.40 5.06
N GLN A 77 4.82 4.68 5.22
CA GLN A 77 3.83 5.73 5.45
C GLN A 77 3.10 6.09 4.14
N VAL A 78 1.82 6.45 4.26
CA VAL A 78 1.02 6.95 3.13
C VAL A 78 1.20 8.47 3.02
N ASN A 79 2.05 8.89 2.10
CA ASN A 79 2.37 10.29 1.81
C ASN A 79 2.61 10.49 0.31
N ASP A 80 2.97 11.71 -0.09
CA ASP A 80 3.16 12.10 -1.50
C ASP A 80 4.24 11.28 -2.24
N GLY A 81 5.16 10.63 -1.51
CA GLY A 81 6.15 9.72 -2.09
C GLY A 81 5.55 8.45 -2.72
N LEU A 82 4.29 8.13 -2.41
CA LEU A 82 3.53 7.06 -3.07
C LEU A 82 2.68 7.54 -4.24
N SER A 83 2.74 8.83 -4.59
CA SER A 83 1.91 9.38 -5.68
C SER A 83 2.22 8.69 -7.01
N ASN A 84 1.17 8.18 -7.65
CA ASN A 84 1.19 7.40 -8.88
C ASN A 84 2.01 6.10 -8.79
N ALA A 85 2.28 5.61 -7.58
CA ALA A 85 2.94 4.34 -7.39
C ALA A 85 1.99 3.17 -7.69
N TYR A 86 2.58 2.07 -8.12
CA TYR A 86 1.95 0.76 -8.18
C TYR A 86 2.42 -0.08 -7.00
N VAL A 87 1.48 -0.63 -6.25
CA VAL A 87 1.73 -1.52 -5.11
C VAL A 87 1.24 -2.90 -5.49
N PHE A 88 2.17 -3.83 -5.72
CA PHE A 88 1.86 -5.21 -6.09
C PHE A 88 1.78 -6.06 -4.83
N ILE A 89 0.62 -6.69 -4.65
CA ILE A 89 0.33 -7.56 -3.50
C ILE A 89 0.36 -9.01 -4.00
N PRO A 90 1.25 -9.85 -3.48
CA PRO A 90 1.39 -11.22 -3.93
C PRO A 90 0.17 -12.08 -3.51
N ASP A 91 -0.14 -13.11 -4.31
CA ASP A 91 -1.32 -13.95 -4.17
C ASP A 91 -1.12 -15.19 -3.26
N ARG A 92 0.12 -15.53 -2.88
CA ARG A 92 0.47 -16.82 -2.24
C ARG A 92 1.42 -16.75 -1.05
N VAL A 93 1.54 -15.61 -0.37
CA VAL A 93 2.62 -15.39 0.62
C VAL A 93 2.16 -15.54 2.08
N TYR A 94 0.86 -15.61 2.37
CA TYR A 94 0.33 -15.39 3.73
C TYR A 94 -0.52 -16.53 4.28
#